data_AF-A0AAV9TQR8-F1
#
_entry.id   AF-A0AAV9TQR8-F1
#
_cell.length_a   1.000
_cell.length_b   1.000
_cell.length_c   1.000
_cell.angle_alpha   90.00
_cell.angle_beta   90.00
_cell.angle_gamma   90.00
#
_symmetry.space_group_name_H-M   'P 1'
#
loop_
_entity.id
_entity.type
_entity.pdbx_description
1 polymer ?
#
loop_
_entity_poly.entity_id
_entity_poly.type
_entity_poly.pdbx_seq_one_letter_code
_entity_poly.pdbx_strand_id
1 'polypeptide(L)'
;MAGLDSRNAPLNLNGNYQHAKDAEMEVEILQTIGGNPGSGYNSGPQKVLCRVVVAPLTPLHSSVPANFDTDQDQRMKIIAKLMDGTVTQEFLGLDHCEFHPKNVIASMRNLGQPLEEPRAVLVGYGRALVDDLRSEPARFWKHFPTKHHPVIRFGWQRLNPFKVWISLAWRSPEHDIDDAPVLDKWMVETFGPLTDNTEYTTFVPETLPTGAIPEKQQ
;
A
#
# COMPACT_ATOMS: atom_id res chain seq x y z
N MET A 1 -4.97 -29.12 -19.40
CA MET A 1 -5.12 -28.91 -17.94
C MET A 1 -3.74 -28.58 -17.40
N ALA A 2 -3.48 -27.32 -17.07
CA ALA A 2 -2.21 -26.92 -16.45
C ALA A 2 -2.32 -27.14 -14.94
N GLY A 3 -1.49 -28.02 -14.38
CA GLY A 3 -1.41 -28.24 -12.94
C GLY A 3 -0.80 -27.02 -12.26
N LEU A 4 -1.44 -26.56 -11.18
CA LEU A 4 -0.88 -25.54 -10.30
C LEU A 4 0.42 -26.07 -9.67
N ASP A 5 1.50 -25.29 -9.74
CA ASP A 5 2.77 -25.59 -9.10
C ASP A 5 2.61 -25.53 -7.57
N SER A 6 2.85 -26.65 -6.89
CA SER A 6 2.71 -26.79 -5.44
C SER A 6 3.65 -25.87 -4.65
N ARG A 7 4.69 -25.32 -5.28
CA ARG A 7 5.61 -24.35 -4.67
C ARG A 7 5.00 -22.96 -4.50
N ASN A 8 3.91 -22.65 -5.20
CA ASN A 8 3.19 -21.38 -5.07
C ASN A 8 2.03 -21.45 -4.06
N ALA A 9 1.91 -22.57 -3.32
CA ALA A 9 0.94 -22.66 -2.24
C ALA A 9 1.41 -21.80 -1.05
N PRO A 10 0.55 -20.96 -0.43
CA PRO A 10 0.90 -20.26 0.79
C PRO A 10 1.36 -21.27 1.85
N LEU A 11 2.57 -21.07 2.38
CA LEU A 11 3.26 -22.04 3.25
C LEU A 11 2.52 -22.39 4.55
N ASN A 12 1.41 -21.71 4.88
CA ASN A 12 0.65 -21.90 6.11
C ASN A 12 -0.86 -21.72 5.92
N LEU A 13 -1.45 -22.32 4.87
CA LEU A 13 -2.90 -22.51 4.84
C LEU A 13 -3.30 -23.57 5.88
N ASN A 14 -3.59 -23.13 7.10
CA ASN A 14 -4.18 -24.00 8.10
C ASN A 14 -5.64 -24.28 7.73
N GLY A 15 -5.92 -25.49 7.26
CA GLY A 15 -7.24 -25.95 6.83
C GLY A 15 -8.32 -25.89 7.93
N ASN A 16 -7.92 -25.77 9.20
CA ASN A 16 -8.86 -25.64 10.31
C ASN A 16 -9.49 -24.23 10.42
N TYR A 17 -8.93 -23.20 9.75
CA TYR A 17 -9.53 -21.87 9.68
C TYR A 17 -10.48 -21.67 8.49
N GLN A 18 -10.67 -22.69 7.65
CA GLN A 18 -11.58 -22.65 6.49
C GLN A 18 -13.00 -23.14 6.82
N HIS A 19 -13.36 -23.25 8.09
CA HIS A 19 -14.75 -23.53 8.48
C HIS A 19 -15.55 -22.25 8.69
N ALA A 20 -15.87 -21.59 7.57
CA ALA A 20 -17.11 -20.84 7.48
C ALA A 20 -18.00 -21.61 6.51
N LYS A 21 -18.91 -22.43 7.04
CA LYS A 21 -19.97 -23.10 6.26
C LYS A 21 -21.00 -22.13 5.68
N ASP A 22 -20.85 -20.83 5.94
CA ASP A 22 -21.74 -19.79 5.49
C ASP A 22 -20.96 -18.68 4.78
N ALA A 23 -21.45 -18.30 3.59
CA ALA A 23 -20.97 -17.27 2.66
C ALA A 23 -20.02 -17.75 1.53
N GLU A 24 -20.46 -18.74 0.76
CA GLU A 24 -19.93 -18.90 -0.60
C GLU A 24 -20.41 -17.72 -1.47
N MET A 25 -19.45 -16.91 -1.92
CA MET A 25 -19.66 -15.84 -2.89
C MET A 25 -19.31 -16.42 -4.26
N GLU A 26 -20.32 -16.59 -5.12
CA GLU A 26 -20.06 -17.03 -6.49
C GLU A 26 -19.71 -15.81 -7.35
N VAL A 27 -18.55 -15.87 -7.97
CA VAL A 27 -18.07 -14.86 -8.91
C VAL A 27 -17.93 -15.46 -10.29
N GLU A 28 -18.52 -14.80 -11.28
CA GLU A 28 -18.29 -15.07 -12.69
C GLU A 28 -17.16 -14.16 -13.16
N ILE A 29 -16.10 -14.78 -13.68
CA ILE A 29 -15.00 -14.05 -14.30
C ILE A 29 -15.47 -13.61 -15.68
N LEU A 30 -15.73 -12.32 -15.83
CA LEU A 30 -16.14 -11.71 -17.10
C LEU A 30 -14.95 -11.55 -18.06
N GLN A 31 -13.79 -11.22 -17.51
CA GLN A 31 -12.60 -10.96 -18.32
C GLN A 31 -11.33 -11.21 -17.52
N THR A 32 -10.38 -11.94 -18.10
CA THR A 32 -9.01 -11.98 -17.62
C THR A 32 -8.23 -10.84 -18.27
N ILE A 33 -7.72 -9.93 -17.46
CA ILE A 33 -6.93 -8.78 -17.89
C ILE A 33 -5.46 -9.18 -17.76
N GLY A 34 -4.86 -9.56 -18.89
CA GLY A 34 -3.43 -9.85 -18.99
C GLY A 34 -2.60 -8.59 -18.73
N GLY A 35 -1.51 -8.74 -17.97
CA GLY A 35 -0.47 -7.72 -17.91
C GLY A 35 0.08 -7.44 -19.31
N ASN A 36 0.29 -6.16 -19.62
CA ASN A 36 0.73 -5.64 -20.92
C ASN A 36 1.86 -6.49 -21.57
N PRO A 37 1.86 -6.73 -22.90
CA PRO A 37 2.82 -7.62 -23.55
C PRO A 37 4.14 -6.88 -23.85
N GLY A 38 4.86 -6.48 -22.79
CA GLY A 38 6.29 -6.19 -22.90
C GLY A 38 7.04 -7.52 -22.97
N SER A 39 7.97 -7.67 -23.93
CA SER A 39 8.70 -8.92 -24.20
C SER A 39 9.44 -9.44 -22.96
N GLY A 40 8.91 -10.49 -22.35
CA GLY A 40 9.50 -11.15 -21.19
C GLY A 40 8.46 -12.01 -20.47
N TYR A 41 8.92 -13.08 -19.83
CA TYR A 41 8.08 -13.97 -19.03
C TYR A 41 7.40 -13.17 -17.89
N ASN A 42 6.06 -13.11 -17.87
CA ASN A 42 5.28 -12.35 -16.91
C ASN A 42 4.62 -13.27 -15.88
N SER A 43 5.40 -13.76 -14.92
CA SER A 43 4.86 -14.32 -13.68
C SER A 43 4.44 -13.16 -12.76
N GLY A 44 3.28 -12.57 -13.05
CA GLY A 44 2.66 -11.51 -12.25
C GLY A 44 1.19 -11.82 -11.95
N PRO A 45 0.58 -11.16 -10.94
CA PRO A 45 -0.82 -11.38 -10.59
C PRO A 45 -1.72 -11.10 -11.79
N GLN A 46 -2.46 -12.12 -12.27
CA GLN A 46 -3.47 -11.94 -13.30
C GLN A 46 -4.66 -11.18 -12.69
N LYS A 47 -5.04 -10.06 -13.30
CA LYS A 47 -6.22 -9.31 -12.86
C LYS A 47 -7.44 -9.93 -13.54
N VAL A 48 -8.52 -10.11 -12.78
CA VAL A 48 -9.80 -10.59 -13.31
C VAL A 48 -10.87 -9.55 -13.05
N LEU A 49 -11.63 -9.20 -14.08
CA LEU A 49 -12.89 -8.51 -13.94
C LEU A 49 -13.94 -9.56 -13.63
N CYS A 50 -14.59 -9.45 -12.47
CA CYS A 50 -15.61 -10.40 -12.03
C CYS A 50 -16.95 -9.71 -11.81
N ARG A 51 -18.02 -10.45 -12.07
CA ARG A 51 -19.38 -10.15 -11.62
C ARG A 51 -19.74 -11.10 -10.49
N VAL A 52 -20.34 -10.57 -9.44
CA VAL A 52 -20.90 -11.40 -8.36
C VAL A 52 -22.22 -12.00 -8.87
N VAL A 53 -22.29 -13.33 -8.95
CA VAL A 53 -23.48 -14.06 -9.44
C VAL A 53 -24.38 -14.42 -8.27
N VAL A 54 -23.78 -14.87 -7.18
CA VAL A 54 -24.48 -15.16 -5.93
C VAL A 54 -23.77 -14.40 -4.82
N ALA A 55 -24.45 -13.38 -4.32
CA ALA A 55 -24.03 -12.73 -3.09
C ALA A 55 -24.40 -13.67 -1.91
N PRO A 56 -23.56 -13.75 -0.87
CA PRO A 56 -23.90 -14.51 0.33
C PRO A 56 -25.30 -14.14 0.84
N LEU A 57 -26.16 -15.15 0.95
CA LEU A 57 -27.58 -14.98 1.32
C LEU A 57 -27.80 -14.63 2.78
N THR A 58 -26.75 -14.49 3.60
CA THR A 58 -26.93 -13.95 4.95
C THR A 58 -27.31 -12.47 4.82
N PRO A 59 -28.55 -12.08 5.14
CA PRO A 59 -28.82 -10.70 5.47
C PRO A 59 -28.01 -10.48 6.74
N LEU A 60 -26.85 -9.86 6.61
CA LEU A 60 -26.09 -9.42 7.77
C LEU A 60 -26.98 -8.43 8.49
N HIS A 61 -27.65 -8.91 9.55
CA HIS A 61 -28.20 -8.11 10.64
C HIS A 61 -27.04 -7.38 11.35
N SER A 62 -26.20 -6.66 10.61
CA SER A 62 -25.27 -5.70 11.19
C SER A 62 -25.95 -4.34 11.09
N SER A 63 -26.27 -3.77 12.23
CA SER A 63 -26.61 -2.35 12.40
C SER A 63 -25.49 -1.40 11.91
N VAL A 64 -24.36 -1.94 11.47
CA VAL A 64 -23.22 -1.21 10.93
C VAL A 64 -23.37 -1.07 9.42
N PRO A 65 -23.26 0.15 8.87
CA PRO A 65 -23.51 0.41 7.48
C PRO A 65 -22.53 -0.35 6.57
N ALA A 66 -23.06 -0.96 5.51
CA ALA A 66 -22.28 -1.60 4.46
C ALA A 66 -21.57 -0.59 3.53
N ASN A 67 -21.90 0.69 3.67
CA ASN A 67 -21.35 1.82 2.96
C ASN A 67 -20.69 2.79 3.96
N PHE A 68 -19.79 3.63 3.45
CA PHE A 68 -19.20 4.73 4.21
C PHE A 68 -19.20 5.97 3.33
N ASP A 69 -19.22 7.15 3.94
CA ASP A 69 -19.11 8.40 3.20
C ASP A 69 -17.75 8.44 2.48
N THR A 70 -17.74 8.96 1.26
CA THR A 70 -16.51 9.17 0.49
C THR A 70 -16.22 10.65 0.32
N ASP A 71 -16.64 11.47 1.28
CA ASP A 71 -16.26 12.87 1.38
C ASP A 71 -14.73 13.04 1.39
N GLN A 72 -14.28 14.28 1.23
CA GLN A 72 -12.86 14.58 1.13
C GLN A 72 -12.10 14.14 2.39
N ASP A 73 -12.64 14.36 3.58
CA ASP A 73 -11.95 14.04 4.83
C ASP A 73 -11.77 12.53 5.00
N GLN A 74 -12.81 11.75 4.67
CA GLN A 74 -12.76 10.29 4.73
C GLN A 74 -11.83 9.71 3.67
N ARG A 75 -11.77 10.28 2.46
CA ARG A 75 -10.80 9.90 1.44
C ARG A 75 -9.37 10.20 1.89
N MET A 76 -9.15 11.32 2.56
CA MET A 76 -7.84 11.71 3.08
C MET A 76 -7.38 10.78 4.23
N LYS A 77 -8.29 10.38 5.12
CA LYS A 77 -8.04 9.32 6.12
C LYS A 77 -7.68 7.98 5.47
N ILE A 78 -8.37 7.61 4.39
CA ILE A 78 -8.06 6.39 3.62
C ILE A 78 -6.66 6.47 3.00
N ILE A 79 -6.30 7.61 2.42
CA ILE A 79 -4.96 7.84 1.85
C ILE A 79 -3.89 7.73 2.95
N ALA A 80 -4.12 8.31 4.13
CA ALA A 80 -3.20 8.19 5.26
C ALA A 80 -2.99 6.72 5.68
N LYS A 81 -4.07 5.95 5.83
CA LYS A 81 -4.01 4.50 6.13
C LYS A 81 -3.25 3.71 5.07
N LEU A 82 -3.42 4.06 3.79
CA LEU A 82 -2.71 3.40 2.69
C LEU A 82 -1.21 3.72 2.68
N MET A 83 -0.84 4.98 2.93
CA MET A 83 0.57 5.39 3.03
C MET A 83 1.26 4.69 4.19
N ASP A 84 0.64 4.73 5.38
CA ASP A 84 1.15 4.05 6.56
C ASP A 84 1.31 2.54 6.36
N GLY A 85 0.26 1.89 5.83
CA GLY A 85 0.30 0.46 5.52
C GLY A 85 1.41 0.12 4.54
N THR A 86 1.65 0.97 3.53
CA THR A 86 2.71 0.77 2.54
C THR A 86 4.10 0.87 3.18
N VAL A 87 4.38 1.91 3.97
CA VAL A 87 5.71 2.06 4.60
C VAL A 87 5.94 0.99 5.67
N THR A 88 4.88 0.53 6.35
CA THR A 88 4.92 -0.59 7.28
C THR A 88 5.26 -1.89 6.55
N GLN A 89 4.63 -2.15 5.41
CA GLN A 89 4.92 -3.31 4.58
C GLN A 89 6.35 -3.28 4.04
N GLU A 90 6.82 -2.12 3.56
CA GLU A 90 8.20 -1.94 3.10
C GLU A 90 9.23 -2.14 4.23
N PHE A 91 8.92 -1.70 5.45
CA PHE A 91 9.76 -1.97 6.63
C PHE A 91 9.90 -3.48 6.90
N LEU A 92 8.84 -4.25 6.66
CA LEU A 92 8.84 -5.71 6.75
C LEU A 92 9.43 -6.41 5.51
N GLY A 93 9.90 -5.65 4.51
CA GLY A 93 10.52 -6.15 3.28
C GLY A 93 9.54 -6.46 2.15
N LEU A 94 8.29 -6.02 2.25
CA LEU A 94 7.27 -6.14 1.20
C LEU A 94 7.25 -4.86 0.35
N ASP A 95 7.69 -4.93 -0.90
CA ASP A 95 7.66 -3.78 -1.82
C ASP A 95 6.37 -3.74 -2.64
N HIS A 96 5.68 -2.61 -2.53
CA HIS A 96 4.50 -2.28 -3.32
C HIS A 96 4.91 -1.37 -4.49
N CYS A 97 5.19 -1.99 -5.62
CA CYS A 97 5.73 -1.29 -6.79
C CYS A 97 4.71 -0.42 -7.52
N GLU A 98 3.41 -0.65 -7.27
CA GLU A 98 2.33 0.08 -7.93
C GLU A 98 1.32 0.62 -6.90
N PHE A 99 1.58 1.83 -6.42
CA PHE A 99 0.65 2.59 -5.60
C PHE A 99 -0.42 3.25 -6.51
N HIS A 100 -1.56 2.58 -6.68
CA HIS A 100 -2.60 2.99 -7.63
C HIS A 100 -4.00 2.66 -7.10
N PRO A 101 -5.05 3.47 -7.35
CA PRO A 101 -6.40 3.23 -6.84
C PRO A 101 -6.96 1.84 -7.19
N LYS A 102 -6.69 1.38 -8.43
CA LYS A 102 -7.07 0.02 -8.90
C LYS A 102 -6.54 -1.14 -8.03
N ASN A 103 -5.55 -0.89 -7.19
CA ASN A 103 -4.93 -1.87 -6.31
C ASN A 103 -5.39 -1.69 -4.85
N VAL A 104 -6.38 -0.84 -4.58
CA VAL A 104 -6.87 -0.55 -3.23
C VAL A 104 -8.18 -1.29 -2.98
N ILE A 105 -8.27 -1.94 -1.83
CA ILE A 105 -9.53 -2.44 -1.26
C ILE A 105 -9.87 -1.61 -0.04
N ALA A 106 -11.02 -0.94 -0.06
CA ALA A 106 -11.61 -0.28 1.09
C ALA A 106 -12.83 -1.08 1.58
N SER A 107 -12.96 -1.29 2.89
CA SER A 107 -14.06 -2.09 3.45
C SER A 107 -14.43 -1.67 4.88
N MET A 108 -15.72 -1.72 5.21
CA MET A 108 -16.24 -1.57 6.57
C MET A 108 -16.24 -2.90 7.35
N ARG A 109 -15.51 -3.91 6.86
CA ARG A 109 -15.47 -5.24 7.45
C ARG A 109 -14.06 -5.79 7.56
N ASN A 110 -13.82 -6.60 8.59
CA ASN A 110 -12.65 -7.46 8.71
C ASN A 110 -13.02 -8.89 9.07
N LEU A 111 -12.76 -9.84 8.17
CA LEU A 111 -13.13 -11.25 8.34
C LEU A 111 -14.62 -11.42 8.71
N GLY A 112 -15.49 -10.69 8.00
CA GLY A 112 -16.93 -10.65 8.26
C GLY A 112 -17.36 -9.72 9.40
N GLN A 113 -16.47 -9.39 10.33
CA GLN A 113 -16.77 -8.50 11.46
C GLN A 113 -16.88 -7.05 11.00
N PRO A 114 -17.87 -6.28 11.48
CA PRO A 114 -17.98 -4.86 11.16
C PRO A 114 -16.83 -4.05 11.77
N LEU A 115 -16.50 -2.93 11.15
CA LEU A 115 -15.52 -1.96 11.63
C LEU A 115 -16.19 -0.61 11.90
N GLU A 116 -15.65 0.13 12.87
CA GLU A 116 -16.08 1.52 13.14
C GLU A 116 -15.61 2.48 12.04
N GLU A 117 -14.46 2.19 11.43
CA GLU A 117 -13.91 2.97 10.32
C GLU A 117 -13.51 2.07 9.15
N PRO A 118 -13.52 2.58 7.91
CA PRO A 118 -13.08 1.78 6.77
C PRO A 118 -11.62 1.39 6.94
N ARG A 119 -11.32 0.10 6.73
CA ARG A 119 -9.97 -0.36 6.46
C ARG A 119 -9.66 -0.07 4.99
N ALA A 120 -8.41 0.27 4.70
CA ALA A 120 -7.93 0.42 3.33
C ALA A 120 -6.60 -0.32 3.20
N VAL A 121 -6.50 -1.22 2.23
CA VAL A 121 -5.30 -2.04 2.00
C VAL A 121 -4.92 -2.04 0.53
N LEU A 122 -3.61 -2.07 0.27
CA LEU A 122 -3.04 -2.20 -1.06
C LEU A 122 -2.80 -3.68 -1.38
N VAL A 123 -3.44 -4.21 -2.43
CA VAL A 123 -3.37 -5.63 -2.83
C VAL A 123 -2.54 -5.89 -4.10
N GLY A 124 -1.97 -4.83 -4.68
CA GLY A 124 -1.14 -4.89 -5.89
C GLY A 124 0.33 -5.21 -5.59
N TYR A 125 0.64 -6.46 -5.27
CA TYR A 125 2.00 -6.93 -5.06
C TYR A 125 2.69 -7.17 -6.42
N GLY A 126 3.43 -6.17 -6.91
CA GLY A 126 4.15 -6.27 -8.18
C GLY A 126 5.54 -6.91 -8.07
N ARG A 127 6.24 -6.68 -6.95
CA ARG A 127 7.58 -7.24 -6.67
C ARG A 127 7.78 -7.59 -5.19
N ALA A 128 6.81 -8.26 -4.58
CA ALA A 128 7.15 -9.13 -3.47
C ALA A 128 7.95 -10.31 -4.04
N LEU A 129 9.18 -10.04 -4.50
CA LEU A 129 10.08 -11.02 -5.11
C LEU A 129 10.53 -11.97 -4.02
N VAL A 130 9.80 -13.07 -3.88
CA VAL A 130 10.32 -14.33 -3.35
C VAL A 130 10.54 -15.20 -4.58
N ASP A 131 11.67 -15.01 -5.25
CA ASP A 131 12.10 -15.84 -6.38
C ASP A 131 13.30 -16.69 -5.97
N ASP A 132 13.74 -17.59 -6.85
CA ASP A 132 14.84 -18.53 -6.63
C ASP A 132 16.18 -17.83 -6.30
N LEU A 133 16.28 -16.52 -6.59
CA LEU A 133 17.44 -15.67 -6.34
C LEU A 133 17.29 -14.84 -5.05
N ARG A 134 16.08 -14.76 -4.48
CA ARG A 134 15.74 -14.06 -3.24
C ARG A 134 14.84 -14.93 -2.37
N SER A 135 15.45 -15.87 -1.66
CA SER A 135 14.79 -16.68 -0.62
C SER A 135 14.29 -15.87 0.57
N GLU A 136 14.78 -14.64 0.77
CA GLU A 136 14.37 -13.73 1.85
C GLU A 136 13.94 -12.35 1.33
N PRO A 137 12.93 -11.70 1.96
CA PRO A 137 12.53 -10.35 1.63
C PRO A 137 13.70 -9.35 1.72
N ALA A 138 13.74 -8.38 0.81
CA ALA A 138 14.73 -7.32 0.87
C ALA A 138 14.45 -6.37 2.05
N ARG A 139 15.18 -6.53 3.15
CA ARG A 139 15.02 -5.71 4.36
C ARG A 139 15.81 -4.40 4.29
N PHE A 140 15.48 -3.52 3.35
CA PHE A 140 16.15 -2.23 3.15
C PHE A 140 16.21 -1.37 4.43
N TRP A 141 15.19 -1.51 5.28
CA TRP A 141 15.05 -0.71 6.49
C TRP A 141 15.54 -1.40 7.77
N LYS A 142 16.20 -2.57 7.68
CA LYS A 142 16.60 -3.38 8.85
C LYS A 142 17.52 -2.68 9.85
N HIS A 143 18.21 -1.62 9.42
CA HIS A 143 19.15 -0.86 10.24
C HIS A 143 18.51 0.32 10.96
N PHE A 144 17.26 0.65 10.63
CA PHE A 144 16.52 1.73 11.26
C PHE A 144 15.64 1.16 12.38
N PRO A 145 15.50 1.89 13.49
CA PRO A 145 14.69 1.42 14.62
C PRO A 145 13.20 1.40 14.30
N THR A 146 12.75 2.20 13.33
CA THR A 146 11.35 2.37 12.96
C THR A 146 11.16 2.39 11.44
N LYS A 147 9.92 2.20 10.99
CA LYS A 147 9.51 2.39 9.58
C LYS A 147 9.82 3.82 9.13
N HIS A 148 10.03 4.01 7.83
CA HIS A 148 10.33 5.34 7.31
C HIS A 148 9.09 6.23 7.23
N HIS A 149 9.27 7.53 7.42
CA HIS A 149 8.19 8.49 7.30
C HIS A 149 7.63 8.51 5.86
N PRO A 150 6.30 8.57 5.67
CA PRO A 150 5.70 8.62 4.34
C PRO A 150 6.23 9.70 3.39
N VAL A 151 6.80 10.79 3.91
CA VAL A 151 7.37 11.90 3.11
C VAL A 151 8.54 11.42 2.24
N ILE A 152 9.27 10.39 2.67
CA ILE A 152 10.39 9.81 1.90
C ILE A 152 9.88 9.10 0.65
N ARG A 153 8.66 8.58 0.70
CA ARG A 153 8.13 7.66 -0.32
C ARG A 153 7.09 8.32 -1.23
N PHE A 154 6.35 9.28 -0.70
CA PHE A 154 5.16 9.84 -1.33
C PHE A 154 5.32 11.33 -1.62
N GLY A 155 5.54 11.65 -2.89
CA GLY A 155 5.35 13.00 -3.44
C GLY A 155 4.11 13.06 -4.35
N TRP A 156 3.80 14.26 -4.87
CA TRP A 156 2.65 14.48 -5.75
C TRP A 156 2.60 13.48 -6.92
N GLN A 157 3.73 13.20 -7.56
CA GLN A 157 3.79 12.28 -8.71
C GLN A 157 3.27 10.88 -8.38
N ARG A 158 3.63 10.34 -7.21
CA ARG A 158 3.18 9.02 -6.75
C ARG A 158 1.70 9.01 -6.37
N LEU A 159 1.16 10.16 -5.97
CA LEU A 159 -0.23 10.34 -5.56
C LEU A 159 -1.15 10.81 -6.69
N ASN A 160 -0.62 11.27 -7.82
CA ASN A 160 -1.39 11.73 -8.97
C ASN A 160 -2.45 10.70 -9.48
N PRO A 161 -2.21 9.37 -9.46
CA PRO A 161 -3.27 8.40 -9.76
C PRO A 161 -4.51 8.54 -8.86
N PHE A 162 -4.35 9.06 -7.64
CA PHE A 162 -5.40 9.33 -6.66
C PHE A 162 -5.96 10.77 -6.74
N LYS A 163 -5.70 11.55 -7.80
CA LYS A 163 -6.12 12.97 -7.91
C LYS A 163 -7.62 13.27 -7.72
N VAL A 164 -8.48 12.25 -7.80
CA VAL A 164 -9.92 12.36 -7.51
C VAL A 164 -10.28 12.07 -6.05
N TRP A 165 -9.31 11.61 -5.25
CA TRP A 165 -9.43 11.32 -3.82
C TRP A 165 -8.73 12.36 -2.95
N ILE A 166 -7.59 12.89 -3.42
CA ILE A 166 -6.76 13.87 -2.72
C ILE A 166 -7.09 15.31 -3.13
N SER A 167 -6.55 16.28 -2.38
CA SER A 167 -6.62 17.69 -2.74
C SER A 167 -5.76 17.99 -3.98
N LEU A 168 -6.34 18.63 -4.99
CA LEU A 168 -5.58 19.13 -6.14
C LEU A 168 -4.61 20.26 -5.78
N ALA A 169 -4.82 20.92 -4.63
CA ALA A 169 -3.91 21.96 -4.13
C ALA A 169 -2.53 21.41 -3.72
N TRP A 170 -2.39 20.09 -3.62
CA TRP A 170 -1.10 19.41 -3.39
C TRP A 170 -0.23 19.33 -4.63
N ARG A 171 -0.77 19.67 -5.79
CA ARG A 171 -0.03 19.65 -7.04
C ARG A 171 1.10 20.68 -6.97
N SER A 172 2.32 20.19 -7.15
CA SER A 172 3.51 21.03 -7.25
C SER A 172 3.39 22.02 -8.43
N PRO A 173 4.04 23.20 -8.35
CA PRO A 173 4.13 24.13 -9.46
C PRO A 173 4.67 23.47 -10.74
N GLU A 174 4.28 23.96 -11.92
CA GLU A 174 4.72 23.35 -13.19
C GLU A 174 6.24 23.43 -13.40
N HIS A 175 6.89 24.40 -12.78
CA HIS A 175 8.34 24.65 -12.88
C HIS A 175 9.16 23.96 -11.78
N ASP A 176 8.51 23.40 -10.76
CA ASP A 176 9.14 22.62 -9.70
C ASP A 176 8.19 21.50 -9.27
N ILE A 177 8.36 20.34 -9.92
CA ILE A 177 7.50 19.17 -9.72
C ILE A 177 7.70 18.50 -8.35
N ASP A 178 8.80 18.81 -7.67
CA ASP A 178 9.17 18.20 -6.38
C ASP A 178 8.78 19.12 -5.21
N ASP A 179 8.58 20.43 -5.45
CA ASP A 179 8.08 21.39 -4.45
C ASP A 179 6.55 21.26 -4.24
N ALA A 180 6.14 20.46 -3.26
CA ALA A 180 4.73 20.23 -2.90
C ALA A 180 4.43 20.71 -1.45
N PRO A 181 4.56 22.01 -1.14
CA PRO A 181 4.60 22.48 0.25
C PRO A 181 3.30 22.21 1.03
N VAL A 182 2.14 22.20 0.34
CA VAL A 182 0.84 21.87 0.96
C VAL A 182 0.75 20.38 1.29
N LEU A 183 1.31 19.51 0.45
CA LEU A 183 1.40 18.09 0.70
C LEU A 183 2.36 17.81 1.87
N ASP A 184 3.54 18.42 1.85
CA ASP A 184 4.55 18.24 2.89
C ASP A 184 4.03 18.68 4.26
N LYS A 185 3.34 19.83 4.30
CA LYS A 185 2.66 20.29 5.51
C LYS A 185 1.65 19.25 6.01
N TRP A 186 0.79 18.74 5.13
CA TRP A 186 -0.19 17.73 5.51
C TRP A 186 0.46 16.43 5.99
N MET A 187 1.57 16.00 5.38
CA MET A 187 2.33 14.83 5.79
C MET A 187 2.84 14.97 7.23
N VAL A 188 3.40 16.13 7.58
CA VAL A 188 3.89 16.41 8.94
C VAL A 188 2.74 16.50 9.95
N GLU A 189 1.63 17.14 9.56
CA GLU A 189 0.44 17.21 10.42
C GLU A 189 -0.20 15.83 10.66
N THR A 190 -0.09 14.91 9.70
CA THR A 190 -0.73 13.58 9.74
C THR A 190 0.15 12.51 10.38
N PHE A 191 1.45 12.49 10.07
CA PHE A 191 2.38 11.43 10.50
C PHE A 191 3.38 11.89 11.56
N GLY A 192 3.29 13.16 11.98
CA GLY A 192 4.13 13.74 13.01
C GLY A 192 5.35 14.48 12.46
N PRO A 193 6.19 15.03 13.36
CA PRO A 193 7.35 15.83 12.98
C PRO A 193 8.38 14.99 12.21
N LEU A 194 9.26 15.66 11.45
CA LEU A 194 10.37 15.00 10.75
C LEU A 194 11.58 14.73 11.66
N THR A 195 11.62 15.34 12.83
CA THR A 195 12.67 15.15 13.85
C THR A 195 12.03 14.64 15.14
N ASP A 196 12.75 13.80 15.88
CA ASP A 196 12.31 13.23 17.16
C ASP A 196 10.97 12.47 17.10
N ASN A 197 10.64 11.93 15.92
CA ASN A 197 9.44 11.13 15.70
C ASN A 197 9.67 9.68 16.18
N THR A 198 8.87 9.24 17.14
CA THR A 198 9.01 7.91 17.75
C THR A 198 8.42 6.79 16.90
N GLU A 199 7.56 7.11 15.92
CA GLU A 199 6.91 6.13 15.06
C GLU A 199 7.60 6.00 13.70
N TYR A 200 8.21 7.08 13.20
CA TYR A 200 8.81 7.13 11.87
C TYR A 200 10.25 7.63 11.88
N THR A 201 11.10 6.98 11.09
CA THR A 201 12.45 7.46 10.77
C THR A 201 12.41 8.35 9.53
N THR A 202 13.09 9.50 9.58
CA THR A 202 13.38 10.32 8.40
C THR A 202 14.85 10.22 8.04
N PHE A 203 15.20 10.44 6.77
CA PHE A 203 16.57 10.78 6.42
C PHE A 203 16.76 12.24 6.80
N VAL A 204 17.02 12.50 8.08
CA VAL A 204 17.65 13.78 8.43
C VAL A 204 18.99 13.74 7.69
N PRO A 205 19.32 14.73 6.83
CA PRO A 205 20.70 14.87 6.40
C PRO A 205 21.51 14.92 7.68
N GLU A 206 22.39 13.95 7.93
CA GLU A 206 23.48 14.19 8.86
C GLU A 206 24.08 15.50 8.39
N THR A 207 24.01 16.54 9.21
CA THR A 207 24.82 17.72 9.01
C THR A 207 26.23 17.18 8.77
N LEU A 208 26.70 17.30 7.52
CA LEU A 208 28.07 16.97 7.16
C LEU A 208 28.95 17.54 8.28
N PRO A 209 29.86 16.76 8.88
CA PRO A 209 30.64 17.23 10.01
C PRO A 209 31.30 18.56 9.64
N THR A 210 30.78 19.63 10.23
CA THR A 210 31.33 20.97 10.09
C THR A 210 32.68 20.95 10.78
N GLY A 211 33.75 20.79 10.01
CA GLY A 211 35.11 21.01 10.45
C GLY A 211 36.00 19.78 10.45
N ALA A 212 36.71 19.58 9.33
CA ALA A 212 38.16 19.40 9.32
C ALA A 212 38.62 19.24 7.86
N ILE A 213 38.83 20.36 7.16
CA ILE A 213 39.88 20.39 6.15
C ILE A 213 41.15 20.73 6.93
N PRO A 214 42.13 19.82 7.09
CA PRO A 214 43.41 20.22 7.63
C PRO A 214 44.08 21.16 6.63
N GLU A 215 44.38 22.37 7.08
CA GLU A 215 45.28 23.29 6.38
C GLU A 215 46.56 22.54 6.02
N LYS A 216 46.81 22.41 4.71
CA LYS A 216 48.15 22.07 4.24
C LYS A 216 49.03 23.28 4.53
N GLN A 217 49.94 23.10 5.49
CA GLN A 217 51.05 23.99 5.77
C GLN A 217 51.84 24.27 4.47
N GLN A 218 52.10 25.55 4.24
CA GLN A 218 53.13 26.05 3.32
C GLN A 218 54.52 25.82 3.91
#